data_AF-A0A918YN76-F1
#
_entry.id   AF-A0A918YN76-F1
#
_cell.length_a   1.000
_cell.length_b   1.000
_cell.length_c   1.000
_cell.angle_alpha   90.00
_cell.angle_beta   90.00
_cell.angle_gamma   90.00
#
_symmetry.space_group_name_H-M   'P 1'
#
loop_
_entity.id
_entity.type
_entity.pdbx_description
1 polymer ?
#
loop_
_entity_poly.entity_id
_entity_poly.type
_entity_poly.pdbx_seq_one_letter_code
_entity_poly.pdbx_strand_id
1 'polypeptide(L)' 'MLRRAFTSVLVLLLGVVTLLAVGGPAQAAPVTVTNATQFTDTTGSVVHAHGGGVIKVG' A
#
# COMPACT_ATOMS: atom_id res chain seq x y z
N MET A 1 -33.56 2.45 -27.52
CA MET A 1 -33.12 3.11 -26.26
C MET A 1 -32.76 2.09 -25.18
N LEU A 2 -33.60 1.08 -24.94
CA LEU A 2 -33.38 0.03 -23.94
C LEU A 2 -32.02 -0.67 -24.02
N ARG A 3 -31.55 -1.01 -25.23
CA ARG A 3 -30.24 -1.64 -25.45
C ARG A 3 -29.06 -0.78 -24.98
N ARG A 4 -29.12 0.54 -25.16
CA ARG A 4 -28.07 1.47 -24.72
C ARG A 4 -28.02 1.59 -23.20
N ALA A 5 -29.19 1.64 -22.55
CA ALA A 5 -29.30 1.67 -21.09
C ALA A 5 -28.71 0.39 -20.46
N PHE A 6 -29.03 -0.78 -21.01
CA PHE A 6 -28.46 -2.05 -20.54
C PHE A 6 -26.93 -2.10 -20.69
N THR A 7 -26.38 -1.57 -21.79
CA THR A 7 -24.93 -1.50 -21.97
C THR A 7 -24.28 -0.61 -20.91
N SER A 8 -24.84 0.55 -20.60
CA SER A 8 -24.30 1.45 -19.57
C SER A 8 -24.32 0.80 -18.17
N VAL A 9 -25.42 0.13 -17.82
CA VAL A 9 -25.54 -0.59 -16.53
C VAL A 9 -24.52 -1.72 -16.43
N LEU A 10 -24.32 -2.48 -17.52
CA LEU A 10 -23.33 -3.55 -17.56
C LEU A 10 -21.91 -3.03 -17.37
N VAL A 11 -21.54 -1.92 -18.04
CA VAL A 11 -20.22 -1.31 -17.89
C VAL A 11 -20.00 -0.79 -16.46
N LEU A 12 -21.01 -0.17 -15.85
CA LEU A 12 -20.94 0.28 -14.47
C LEU A 12 -20.73 -0.90 -13.50
N LEU A 13 -21.50 -1.97 -13.67
CA LEU A 13 -21.36 -3.17 -12.85
C LEU A 13 -19.97 -3.80 -13.00
N LEU A 14 -19.47 -3.91 -14.23
CA LEU A 14 -18.12 -4.39 -14.49
C LEU A 14 -17.06 -3.51 -13.81
N GLY A 15 -17.21 -2.17 -13.88
CA GLY A 15 -16.30 -1.24 -13.21
C GLY A 15 -16.33 -1.34 -11.68
N VAL A 16 -17.51 -1.56 -11.09
CA VAL A 16 -17.64 -1.78 -9.63
C VAL A 16 -17.01 -3.12 -9.24
N VAL A 17 -17.25 -4.18 -10.02
CA VAL A 17 -16.66 -5.51 -9.77
C VAL A 17 -15.14 -5.47 -9.88
N THR A 18 -14.57 -4.79 -10.87
CA THR A 18 -13.11 -4.68 -11.00
C THR A 18 -12.50 -3.89 -9.85
N LEU A 19 -13.14 -2.79 -9.42
CA LEU A 19 -12.68 -2.01 -8.27
C LEU A 19 -12.67 -2.84 -6.99
N LEU A 20 -13.72 -3.63 -6.74
CA LEU A 20 -13.80 -4.49 -5.56
C LEU A 20 -12.85 -5.70 -5.62
N ALA A 21 -12.59 -6.24 -6.81
CA ALA A 21 -11.74 -7.41 -7.00
C ALA A 21 -10.24 -7.08 -6.94
N VAL A 22 -9.83 -5.88 -7.39
CA VAL A 22 -8.42 -5.49 -7.52
C VAL A 22 -8.02 -4.40 -6.51
N GLY A 23 -8.97 -3.64 -5.96
CA GLY A 23 -8.74 -2.56 -5.00
C GLY A 23 -8.43 -3.05 -3.57
N GLY A 24 -7.56 -4.05 -3.42
CA GLY A 24 -7.04 -4.46 -2.12
C GLY A 24 -6.20 -3.33 -1.47
N PRO A 25 -5.95 -3.41 -0.16
CA PRO A 25 -5.11 -2.43 0.52
C PRO A 25 -3.71 -2.39 -0.12
N ALA A 26 -3.19 -1.18 -0.36
CA ALA A 26 -1.78 -1.02 -0.72
C ALA A 26 -0.93 -1.46 0.48
N GLN A 27 -0.29 -2.62 0.36
CA GLN A 27 0.54 -3.21 1.39
C GLN A 27 2.00 -3.21 0.93
N ALA A 28 2.90 -2.79 1.81
CA ALA A 28 4.32 -2.97 1.58
C ALA A 28 4.67 -4.47 1.64
N ALA A 29 5.60 -4.91 0.79
CA ALA A 29 6.16 -6.25 0.92
C ALA A 29 6.81 -6.41 2.31
N PRO A 30 6.66 -7.57 2.98
CA PRO A 30 7.33 -7.81 4.25
C PRO A 30 8.84 -7.66 4.11
N VAL A 31 9.46 -6.95 5.06
CA VAL A 31 10.91 -6.80 5.14
C VAL A 31 11.38 -7.34 6.49
N THR A 32 12.30 -8.29 6.46
CA THR A 32 12.95 -8.81 7.67
C THR A 32 14.16 -7.95 8.01
N VAL A 33 14.23 -7.49 9.26
CA VAL A 33 15.40 -6.80 9.79
C VAL A 33 16.26 -7.81 10.56
N THR A 34 17.50 -8.01 10.11
CA THR A 34 18.44 -8.90 10.80
C THR A 34 18.97 -8.21 12.05
N ASN A 35 18.69 -8.78 13.21
CA ASN A 35 19.23 -8.29 14.48
C ASN A 35 20.77 -8.37 14.51
N ALA A 36 21.38 -7.55 15.36
CA ALA A 36 22.84 -7.42 15.51
C ALA A 36 23.57 -6.97 14.23
N THR A 37 22.87 -6.33 13.29
CA THR A 37 23.47 -5.61 12.16
C THR A 37 23.37 -4.11 12.36
N GLN A 38 24.30 -3.35 11.79
CA GLN A 38 24.28 -1.89 11.84
C GLN A 38 23.12 -1.36 11.00
N PHE A 39 22.28 -0.49 11.58
CA PHE A 39 21.25 0.23 10.82
C PHE A 39 21.84 1.51 10.25
N THR A 40 21.66 1.71 8.95
CA THR A 40 22.11 2.91 8.23
C THR A 40 20.93 3.76 7.79
N ASP A 41 21.13 5.07 7.74
CA ASP A 41 20.18 6.01 7.14
C ASP A 41 20.26 5.98 5.59
N THR A 42 19.51 6.88 4.94
CA THR A 42 19.47 6.97 3.48
C THR A 42 20.74 7.51 2.83
N THR A 43 21.68 8.04 3.62
CA THR A 43 23.03 8.45 3.19
C THR A 43 24.05 7.33 3.36
N GLY A 44 23.67 6.22 4.00
CA GLY A 44 24.57 5.13 4.38
C GLY A 44 25.28 5.35 5.72
N SER A 45 24.98 6.43 6.44
CA SER A 45 25.55 6.70 7.76
C SER A 45 24.85 5.90 8.85
N VAL A 46 25.55 5.53 9.92
CA VAL A 46 24.98 4.78 11.04
C VAL A 46 23.91 5.61 11.76
N VAL A 47 22.78 4.98 12.10
CA VAL A 47 21.75 5.59 12.94
C VAL A 47 22.18 5.58 14.41
N HIS A 48 22.15 6.76 15.05
CA HIS A 48 22.50 6.97 16.46
C HIS A 48 21.25 7.36 17.29
N ALA A 49 20.31 6.43 17.45
CA ALA A 49 19.03 6.66 18.14
C ALA A 49 18.88 5.81 19.42
N HIS A 50 19.89 5.84 20.29
CA HIS A 50 19.93 5.02 21.51
C HIS A 50 18.87 5.47 22.53
N GLY A 51 18.09 4.52 23.07
CA GLY A 51 17.09 4.79 24.10
C GLY A 51 15.88 5.63 23.65
N GLY A 52 15.70 5.83 22.34
CA GLY A 52 14.58 6.58 21.77
C GLY A 52 13.31 5.75 21.55
N GLY A 53 12.31 6.39 20.94
CA GLY A 53 11.06 5.76 20.50
C GLY A 53 10.68 6.19 19.08
N VAL A 54 9.58 5.65 18.57
CA VAL A 54 9.03 6.00 17.25
C VAL A 54 7.66 6.63 17.43
N ILE A 55 7.39 7.70 16.66
CA ILE A 55 6.06 8.31 16.58
C ILE A 55 5.55 8.22 15.14
N LYS A 56 4.29 7.81 14.98
CA LYS A 56 3.58 7.95 13.71
C LYS A 56 2.95 9.35 13.67
N VAL A 57 3.29 10.14 12.65
CA VAL A 57 2.69 11.46 12.40
C VAL A 57 2.13 11.48 10.98
N GLY A 58 0.87 11.94 10.85
CA GLY A 58 0.02 11.79 9.67
C GLY A 58 -1.08 10.75 9.90
#